data_AF-A0A3B9RN11-F1
#
_entry.id   AF-A0A3B9RN11-F1
#
_cell.length_a   1.000
_cell.length_b   1.000
_cell.length_c   1.000
_cell.angle_alpha   90.00
_cell.angle_beta   90.00
_cell.angle_gamma   90.00
#
_symmetry.space_group_name_H-M   'P 1'
#
loop_
_entity.id
_entity.type
_entity.pdbx_description
1 polymer ?
#
loop_
_entity_poly.entity_id
_entity_poly.type
_entity_poly.pdbx_seq_one_letter_code
_entity_poly.pdbx_strand_id
1 'polypeptide(L)'
;APLVIALGPGFTAGKDCHVVIETKRGHSLGRVIREGEAIANTGIPGIIAGIGRERVIHSPASGIFSSDHKIGDLVTKGEVIAHVGETEVHASLDGMIRGLLNSGLSVPTGFKIADIDPRGLEADFTTVSDKAKAIGGSVLEVLDSFLAKR
;
A
#
# COMPACT_ATOMS: atom_id res chain seq x y z
N ALA A 1 18.85 18.74 -2.98
CA ALA A 1 17.59 19.33 -2.45
C ALA A 1 17.81 19.75 -1.00
N PRO A 2 17.14 20.80 -0.48
CA PRO A 2 17.39 21.34 0.86
C PRO A 2 16.85 20.48 2.01
N LEU A 3 15.89 19.61 1.72
CA LEU A 3 15.40 18.56 2.61
C LEU A 3 14.98 17.37 1.74
N VAL A 4 15.28 16.16 2.20
CA VAL A 4 14.92 14.90 1.55
C VAL A 4 14.50 13.95 2.66
N ILE A 5 13.23 13.56 2.67
CA ILE A 5 12.64 12.64 3.63
C ILE A 5 12.32 11.34 2.88
N ALA A 6 13.01 10.26 3.23
CA ALA A 6 12.72 8.94 2.70
C ALA A 6 11.67 8.23 3.55
N LEU A 7 10.85 7.38 2.92
CA LEU A 7 9.83 6.59 3.60
C LEU A 7 10.13 5.11 3.46
N GLY A 8 10.44 4.44 4.57
CA GLY A 8 10.66 3.00 4.60
C GLY A 8 12.07 2.58 4.15
N PRO A 9 12.25 1.28 3.88
CA PRO A 9 13.55 0.67 3.64
C PRO A 9 14.15 1.04 2.27
N GLY A 10 15.47 0.81 2.13
CA GLY A 10 16.21 1.07 0.89
C GLY A 10 16.89 2.45 0.84
N PHE A 11 16.84 3.21 1.94
CA PHE A 11 17.49 4.50 2.08
C PHE A 11 18.18 4.59 3.44
N THR A 12 19.35 5.23 3.46
CA THR A 12 20.12 5.50 4.68
C THR A 12 20.13 7.02 4.96
N ALA A 13 19.64 7.41 6.14
CA ALA A 13 19.74 8.79 6.63
C ALA A 13 21.21 9.16 6.88
N GLY A 14 21.60 10.34 6.40
CA GLY A 14 23.00 10.80 6.39
C GLY A 14 23.79 10.41 5.14
N LYS A 15 23.21 9.59 4.24
CA LYS A 15 23.82 9.20 2.96
C LYS A 15 22.91 9.53 1.78
N ASP A 16 21.74 8.91 1.72
CA ASP A 16 20.81 9.05 0.57
C ASP A 16 19.78 10.15 0.82
N CYS A 17 19.49 10.42 2.09
CA CYS A 17 18.48 11.38 2.53
C CYS A 17 18.86 12.01 3.87
N HIS A 18 18.13 13.05 4.28
CA HIS A 18 18.35 13.73 5.56
C HIS A 18 17.66 13.00 6.71
N VAL A 19 16.54 12.33 6.41
CA VAL A 19 15.70 11.62 7.39
C VAL A 19 15.03 10.44 6.70
N VAL A 20 14.94 9.31 7.40
CA VAL A 20 14.09 8.17 7.03
C VAL A 20 12.91 8.09 8.00
N ILE A 21 11.70 7.82 7.52
CA ILE A 21 10.54 7.51 8.36
C ILE A 21 10.29 6.00 8.33
N GLU A 22 10.18 5.39 9.52
CA GLU A 22 9.83 3.97 9.64
C GLU A 22 8.38 3.71 9.17
N THR A 23 8.21 2.71 8.30
CA THR A 23 6.89 2.35 7.71
C THR A 23 6.43 0.94 8.07
N LYS A 24 7.23 0.14 8.76
CA LYS A 24 6.84 -1.16 9.29
C LYS A 24 5.86 -0.98 10.43
N ARG A 25 4.72 -1.68 10.35
CA ARG A 25 3.74 -1.72 11.45
C ARG A 25 4.39 -2.31 12.70
N GLY A 26 4.08 -1.70 13.85
CA GLY A 26 4.63 -2.06 15.16
C GLY A 26 4.95 -0.83 15.99
N HIS A 27 5.67 -1.01 17.10
CA HIS A 27 6.00 0.07 18.04
C HIS A 27 6.87 1.19 17.44
N SER A 28 7.56 0.93 16.33
CA SER A 28 8.42 1.90 15.67
C SER A 28 7.74 2.62 14.50
N LEU A 29 6.47 2.33 14.19
CA LEU A 29 5.78 2.94 13.05
C LEU A 29 5.77 4.48 13.16
N GLY A 30 6.20 5.16 12.11
CA GLY A 30 6.30 6.63 12.08
C GLY A 30 7.54 7.19 12.77
N ARG A 31 8.46 6.35 13.28
CA ARG A 31 9.70 6.85 13.90
C ARG A 31 10.53 7.66 12.90
N VAL A 32 10.94 8.85 13.33
CA VAL A 32 11.87 9.73 12.61
C VAL A 32 13.31 9.25 12.86
N ILE A 33 13.98 8.77 11.81
CA ILE A 33 15.35 8.24 11.85
C ILE A 33 16.26 9.26 11.19
N ARG A 34 17.14 9.89 11.97
CA ARG A 34 18.10 10.91 11.49
C ARG A 34 19.47 10.34 11.12
N GLU A 35 19.74 9.10 11.53
CA GLU A 35 20.94 8.34 11.20
C GLU A 35 20.58 6.86 11.09
N GLY A 36 21.01 6.21 10.00
CA GLY A 36 20.69 4.80 9.73
C GLY A 36 19.46 4.58 8.85
N GLU A 37 18.85 3.39 8.95
CA GLU A 37 17.84 2.88 8.01
C GLU A 37 16.55 2.45 8.72
N ALA A 38 15.44 2.41 7.98
CA ALA A 38 14.22 1.75 8.42
C ALA A 38 14.37 0.22 8.38
N ILE A 39 13.48 -0.49 9.10
CA ILE A 39 13.46 -1.96 9.08
C ILE A 39 13.20 -2.45 7.65
N ALA A 40 14.00 -3.45 7.23
CA ALA A 40 13.91 -4.07 5.91
C ALA A 40 12.49 -4.56 5.57
N ASN A 41 12.13 -4.48 4.29
CA ASN A 41 10.83 -4.94 3.81
C ASN A 41 10.72 -6.46 4.01
N THR A 42 9.66 -6.90 4.70
CA THR A 42 9.42 -8.33 4.97
C THR A 42 8.75 -9.05 3.79
N GLY A 43 8.16 -8.32 2.84
CA GLY A 43 7.36 -8.91 1.75
C GLY A 43 6.08 -9.61 2.23
N ILE A 44 5.67 -9.37 3.48
CA ILE A 44 4.47 -9.96 4.08
C ILE A 44 3.45 -8.83 4.33
N PRO A 45 2.30 -8.83 3.64
CA PRO A 45 1.24 -7.88 3.91
C PRO A 45 0.74 -7.98 5.36
N GLY A 46 0.30 -6.85 5.93
CA GLY A 46 -0.34 -6.86 7.24
C GLY A 46 -1.61 -7.71 7.23
N ILE A 47 -1.85 -8.41 8.34
CA ILE A 47 -3.01 -9.28 8.58
C ILE A 47 -4.24 -8.41 8.84
N ILE A 48 -5.36 -8.73 8.17
CA ILE A 48 -6.68 -8.14 8.43
C ILE A 48 -7.65 -9.30 8.64
N ALA A 49 -8.34 -9.32 9.78
CA ALA A 49 -9.24 -10.42 10.17
C ALA A 49 -8.64 -11.83 10.02
N GLY A 50 -7.35 -11.99 10.33
CA GLY A 50 -6.65 -13.28 10.18
C GLY A 50 -6.09 -13.58 8.79
N ILE A 51 -6.39 -12.74 7.79
CA ILE A 51 -5.98 -12.95 6.39
C ILE A 51 -4.87 -11.98 6.00
N GLY A 52 -3.77 -12.53 5.47
CA GLY A 52 -2.55 -11.79 5.13
C GLY A 52 -2.36 -11.59 3.62
N ARG A 53 -1.85 -12.62 2.93
CA ARG A 53 -1.46 -12.53 1.51
C ARG A 53 -2.64 -12.63 0.56
N GLU A 54 -3.64 -13.43 0.90
CA GLU A 54 -4.76 -13.76 0.00
C GLU A 54 -5.57 -12.52 -0.39
N ARG A 55 -5.59 -11.47 0.45
CA ARG A 55 -6.25 -10.19 0.10
C ARG A 55 -5.63 -9.48 -1.08
N VAL A 56 -4.36 -9.72 -1.39
CA VAL A 56 -3.63 -8.99 -2.42
C VAL A 56 -3.64 -9.79 -3.71
N ILE A 57 -4.31 -9.26 -4.73
CA ILE A 57 -4.44 -9.91 -6.03
C ILE A 57 -3.36 -9.37 -6.95
N HIS A 58 -2.66 -10.30 -7.61
CA HIS A 58 -1.59 -10.01 -8.55
C HIS A 58 -1.99 -10.45 -9.95
N SER A 59 -1.47 -9.74 -10.94
CA SER A 59 -1.76 -9.94 -12.36
C SER A 59 -1.38 -11.36 -12.79
N PRO A 60 -2.31 -12.16 -13.34
CA PRO A 60 -2.01 -13.52 -13.79
C PRO A 60 -1.19 -13.53 -15.09
N ALA A 61 -1.22 -12.43 -15.85
CA ALA A 61 -0.54 -12.25 -17.12
C ALA A 61 0.02 -10.83 -17.26
N SER A 62 0.75 -10.58 -18.34
CA SER A 62 1.09 -9.22 -18.77
C SER A 62 0.04 -8.70 -19.76
N GLY A 63 -0.40 -7.46 -19.63
CA GLY A 63 -1.39 -6.88 -20.54
C GLY A 63 -1.97 -5.57 -20.03
N ILE A 64 -3.02 -5.10 -20.70
CA ILE A 64 -3.78 -3.93 -20.26
C ILE A 64 -4.79 -4.38 -19.20
N PHE A 65 -4.73 -3.77 -18.03
CA PHE A 65 -5.69 -3.99 -16.95
C PHE A 65 -7.01 -3.27 -17.25
N SER A 66 -8.14 -3.93 -17.01
CA SER A 66 -9.48 -3.33 -17.07
C SER A 66 -10.42 -3.95 -16.03
N SER A 67 -11.25 -3.14 -15.40
CA SER A 67 -12.27 -3.58 -14.45
C SER A 67 -13.50 -2.67 -14.54
N ASP A 68 -14.68 -3.28 -14.42
CA ASP A 68 -15.97 -2.58 -14.26
C ASP A 68 -16.34 -2.37 -12.78
N HIS A 69 -15.55 -2.96 -11.87
CA HIS A 69 -15.70 -2.77 -10.43
C HIS A 69 -15.01 -1.48 -9.97
N LYS A 70 -15.36 -1.04 -8.77
CA LYS A 70 -14.75 0.11 -8.08
C LYS A 70 -14.39 -0.25 -6.65
N ILE A 71 -13.53 0.59 -6.06
CA ILE A 71 -13.27 0.55 -4.63
C ILE A 71 -14.60 0.78 -3.88
N GLY A 72 -14.90 -0.09 -2.92
CA GLY A 72 -16.14 -0.12 -2.15
C GLY A 72 -17.13 -1.21 -2.59
N ASP A 73 -16.93 -1.82 -3.76
CA ASP A 73 -17.79 -2.92 -4.20
C ASP A 73 -17.55 -4.19 -3.38
N LEU A 74 -18.62 -4.94 -3.12
CA LEU A 74 -18.58 -6.26 -2.49
C LEU A 74 -18.45 -7.34 -3.56
N VAL A 75 -17.59 -8.32 -3.30
CA VAL A 75 -17.31 -9.42 -4.22
C VAL A 75 -17.32 -10.75 -3.49
N THR A 76 -17.64 -11.81 -4.23
CA THR A 76 -17.60 -13.20 -3.76
C THR A 76 -16.37 -13.90 -4.33
N LYS A 77 -15.77 -14.81 -3.57
CA LYS A 77 -14.64 -15.63 -4.03
C LYS A 77 -14.98 -16.33 -5.35
N GLY A 78 -14.07 -16.23 -6.31
CA GLY A 78 -14.22 -16.78 -7.66
C GLY A 78 -14.93 -15.87 -8.66
N GLU A 79 -15.55 -14.77 -8.20
CA GLU A 79 -16.14 -13.76 -9.07
C GLU A 79 -15.05 -13.08 -9.92
N VAL A 80 -15.35 -12.82 -11.19
CA VAL A 80 -14.46 -12.06 -12.09
C VAL A 80 -14.53 -10.59 -11.71
N ILE A 81 -13.42 -10.03 -11.24
CA ILE A 81 -13.33 -8.64 -10.79
C ILE A 81 -12.59 -7.73 -11.78
N ALA A 82 -11.80 -8.30 -12.68
CA ALA A 82 -11.03 -7.56 -13.67
C ALA A 82 -10.57 -8.49 -14.80
N HIS A 83 -9.96 -7.89 -15.82
CA HIS A 83 -9.24 -8.57 -16.89
C HIS A 83 -7.85 -7.96 -17.05
N VAL A 84 -6.90 -8.77 -17.51
CA VAL A 84 -5.59 -8.33 -17.97
C VAL A 84 -5.39 -8.86 -19.39
N GLY A 85 -5.58 -7.99 -20.39
CA GLY A 85 -5.84 -8.43 -21.76
C GLY A 85 -7.09 -9.32 -21.78
N GLU A 86 -6.96 -10.52 -22.35
CA GLU A 86 -8.05 -11.51 -22.40
C GLU A 86 -8.12 -12.42 -21.15
N THR A 87 -7.24 -12.22 -20.17
CA THR A 87 -7.16 -13.11 -18.99
C THR A 87 -8.03 -12.58 -17.85
N GLU A 88 -9.00 -13.39 -17.40
CA GLU A 88 -9.84 -13.08 -16.24
C GLU A 88 -9.02 -13.03 -14.94
N VAL A 89 -9.41 -12.11 -14.06
CA VAL A 89 -8.88 -11.98 -12.70
C VAL A 89 -10.02 -12.23 -11.72
N HIS A 90 -9.89 -13.29 -10.93
CA HIS A 90 -10.90 -13.68 -9.96
C HIS A 90 -10.62 -13.14 -8.56
N ALA A 91 -11.68 -12.82 -7.81
CA ALA A 91 -11.60 -12.54 -6.39
C ALA A 91 -11.07 -13.77 -5.64
N SER A 92 -10.05 -13.57 -4.81
CA SER A 92 -9.41 -14.62 -4.00
C SER A 92 -10.21 -14.98 -2.75
N LEU A 93 -11.07 -14.09 -2.29
CA LEU A 93 -11.86 -14.20 -1.06
C LEU A 93 -13.12 -13.32 -1.13
N ASP A 94 -14.09 -13.63 -0.28
CA ASP A 94 -15.29 -12.79 -0.07
C ASP A 94 -14.90 -11.51 0.66
N GLY A 95 -15.39 -10.35 0.22
CA GLY A 95 -15.10 -9.10 0.92
C GLY A 95 -15.38 -7.87 0.09
N MET A 96 -14.74 -6.77 0.48
CA MET A 96 -14.86 -5.47 -0.18
C MET A 96 -13.58 -5.10 -0.92
N ILE A 97 -13.69 -4.66 -2.18
CA ILE A 97 -12.55 -4.11 -2.92
C ILE A 97 -12.10 -2.82 -2.24
N ARG A 98 -10.85 -2.79 -1.75
CA ARG A 98 -10.23 -1.65 -1.07
C ARG A 98 -9.08 -1.02 -1.85
N GLY A 99 -8.49 -1.77 -2.77
CA GLY A 99 -7.52 -1.27 -3.73
C GLY A 99 -7.85 -1.85 -5.09
N LEU A 100 -7.81 -1.01 -6.11
CA LEU A 100 -8.04 -1.42 -7.49
C LEU A 100 -7.20 -0.51 -8.39
N LEU A 101 -6.55 -1.09 -9.38
CA LEU A 101 -5.81 -0.33 -10.38
C LEU A 101 -6.80 0.41 -11.31
N ASN A 102 -6.38 1.54 -11.88
CA ASN A 102 -7.18 2.19 -12.91
C ASN A 102 -7.12 1.38 -14.23
N SER A 103 -8.29 1.23 -14.88
CA SER A 103 -8.38 0.64 -16.22
C SER A 103 -7.51 1.38 -17.25
N GLY A 104 -6.96 0.64 -18.22
CA GLY A 104 -6.09 1.16 -19.28
C GLY A 104 -4.59 1.11 -18.98
N LEU A 105 -4.19 0.68 -17.78
CA LEU A 105 -2.77 0.59 -17.41
C LEU A 105 -2.16 -0.73 -17.88
N SER A 106 -0.97 -0.65 -18.50
CA SER A 106 -0.16 -1.83 -18.83
C SER A 106 0.52 -2.36 -17.58
N VAL A 107 0.34 -3.65 -17.29
CA VAL A 107 0.92 -4.33 -16.14
C VAL A 107 1.70 -5.58 -16.55
N PRO A 108 2.82 -5.90 -15.89
CA PRO A 108 3.48 -7.19 -16.04
C PRO A 108 2.80 -8.28 -15.21
N THR A 109 3.09 -9.55 -15.52
CA THR A 109 2.70 -10.69 -14.68
C THR A 109 3.22 -10.51 -13.25
N GLY A 110 2.41 -10.86 -12.27
CA GLY A 110 2.74 -10.75 -10.84
C GLY A 110 2.64 -9.32 -10.29
N PHE A 111 2.21 -8.34 -11.07
CA PHE A 111 2.01 -6.98 -10.58
C PHE A 111 0.79 -6.88 -9.66
N LYS A 112 0.86 -6.13 -8.56
CA LYS A 112 -0.30 -5.94 -7.68
C LYS A 112 -1.38 -5.11 -8.39
N ILE A 113 -2.59 -5.64 -8.49
CA ILE A 113 -3.71 -5.03 -9.24
C ILE A 113 -4.96 -4.78 -8.40
N ALA A 114 -5.19 -5.56 -7.33
CA ALA A 114 -6.32 -5.34 -6.43
C ALA A 114 -6.01 -5.74 -4.98
N ASP A 115 -6.85 -5.29 -4.05
CA ASP A 115 -6.81 -5.60 -2.62
C ASP A 115 -8.25 -5.80 -2.10
N ILE A 116 -8.60 -6.96 -1.56
CA ILE A 116 -9.93 -7.27 -1.02
C ILE A 116 -9.87 -7.35 0.52
N ASP A 117 -10.65 -6.53 1.20
CA ASP A 117 -10.76 -6.55 2.65
C ASP A 117 -11.81 -7.59 3.09
N PRO A 118 -11.41 -8.63 3.85
CA PRO A 118 -12.31 -9.71 4.25
C PRO A 118 -13.39 -9.29 5.25
N ARG A 119 -13.32 -8.06 5.79
CA ARG A 119 -14.36 -7.52 6.67
C ARG A 119 -15.65 -7.16 5.92
N GLY A 120 -15.63 -7.15 4.58
CA GLY A 120 -16.82 -6.87 3.77
C GLY A 120 -17.41 -5.51 4.09
N LEU A 121 -18.70 -5.47 4.45
CA LEU A 121 -19.43 -4.23 4.77
C LEU A 121 -18.78 -3.38 5.87
N GLU A 122 -18.06 -4.00 6.80
CA GLU A 122 -17.37 -3.30 7.91
C GLU A 122 -16.00 -2.71 7.50
N ALA A 123 -15.58 -2.90 6.25
CA ALA A 123 -14.34 -2.36 5.74
C ALA A 123 -14.49 -0.87 5.41
N ASP A 124 -13.78 -0.02 6.15
CA ASP A 124 -13.78 1.42 5.88
C ASP A 124 -12.89 1.78 4.69
N PHE A 125 -13.44 1.84 3.48
CA PHE A 125 -12.72 2.21 2.26
C PHE A 125 -12.57 3.73 2.03
N THR A 126 -13.23 4.57 2.84
CA THR A 126 -13.33 6.02 2.60
C THR A 126 -12.34 6.83 3.41
N THR A 127 -11.77 6.27 4.49
CA THR A 127 -10.78 6.98 5.30
C THR A 127 -9.34 6.51 5.07
N VAL A 128 -8.41 7.42 5.38
CA VAL A 128 -6.97 7.15 5.39
C VAL A 128 -6.63 6.24 6.57
N SER A 129 -5.91 5.16 6.30
CA SER A 129 -5.48 4.21 7.34
C SER A 129 -4.69 4.85 8.46
N ASP A 130 -4.78 4.24 9.65
CA ASP A 130 -3.93 4.51 10.81
C ASP A 130 -2.44 4.63 10.45
N LYS A 131 -1.94 3.70 9.63
CA LYS A 131 -0.55 3.64 9.19
C LYS A 131 -0.18 4.85 8.34
N ALA A 132 -1.01 5.18 7.36
CA ALA A 132 -0.74 6.33 6.49
C ALA A 132 -0.81 7.64 7.28
N LYS A 133 -1.75 7.78 8.23
CA LYS A 133 -1.83 8.92 9.15
C LYS A 133 -0.57 9.04 10.02
N ALA A 134 -0.09 7.94 10.61
CA ALA A 134 1.13 7.95 11.43
C ALA A 134 2.35 8.38 10.62
N ILE A 135 2.55 7.81 9.43
CA ILE A 135 3.67 8.17 8.53
C ILE A 135 3.57 9.64 8.10
N GLY A 136 2.38 10.08 7.69
CA GLY A 136 2.14 11.46 7.26
C GLY A 136 2.36 12.47 8.37
N GLY A 137 1.97 12.15 9.61
CA GLY A 137 2.23 12.98 10.79
C GLY A 137 3.72 13.19 11.03
N SER A 138 4.53 12.12 10.93
CA SER A 138 5.98 12.23 11.09
C SER A 138 6.66 13.02 9.96
N VAL A 139 6.14 12.92 8.73
CA VAL A 139 6.60 13.77 7.62
C VAL A 139 6.31 15.24 7.91
N LEU A 140 5.10 15.55 8.40
CA LEU A 140 4.73 16.92 8.78
C LEU A 140 5.61 17.44 9.91
N GLU A 141 5.87 16.65 10.96
CA GLU A 141 6.77 17.01 12.06
C GLU A 141 8.17 17.40 11.56
N VAL A 142 8.73 16.61 10.63
CA VAL A 142 10.06 16.88 10.06
C VAL A 142 10.05 18.14 9.20
N LEU A 143 9.00 18.33 8.40
CA LEU A 143 8.83 19.53 7.56
C LEU A 143 8.72 20.78 8.42
N ASP A 144 7.85 20.78 9.44
CA ASP A 144 7.64 21.92 10.32
C ASP A 144 8.93 22.26 11.09
N SER A 145 9.64 21.25 11.60
CA SER A 145 10.94 21.44 12.26
C SER A 145 12.01 22.03 11.33
N PHE A 146 11.99 21.64 10.06
CA PHE A 146 12.91 22.17 9.05
C PHE A 146 12.58 23.63 8.70
N LEU A 147 11.30 23.94 8.50
CA LEU A 147 10.83 25.29 8.16
C LEU A 147 11.03 26.28 9.31
N ALA A 148 10.86 25.85 10.56
CA ALA A 148 11.06 26.70 11.73
C ALA A 148 12.52 27.09 12.00
N LYS A 149 13.49 26.40 11.37
CA LYS A 149 14.93 26.66 11.52
C LYS A 149 15.52 27.49 10.38
N ARG A 150 14.70 27.90 9.41
CA ARG A 150 15.07 28.80 8.32
C ARG A 150 14.75 30.23 8.69
#